data_AF-A0A2N5Z4G0-F1
#
_entry.id   AF-A0A2N5Z4G0-F1
#
_cell.length_a   1.000
_cell.length_b   1.000
_cell.length_c   1.000
_cell.angle_alpha   90.00
_cell.angle_beta   90.00
_cell.angle_gamma   90.00
#
_symmetry.space_group_name_H-M   'P 1'
#
loop_
_entity.id
_entity.type
_entity.pdbx_description
1 polymer ?
#
loop_
_entity_poly.entity_id
_entity_poly.type
_entity_poly.pdbx_seq_one_letter_code
_entity_poly.pdbx_strand_id
1 'polypeptide(L)'
;MDKGFVKKIDDANQSLFSLLKEKGMERIQNYCGEVWTDYNEHDPGITILEYLCYALTELIYKSRNSVSDILAEKTRLNAHHSGLFPAHKILSSHPLTELDFRRLILDIPDVKNARIIPIKEAKSFKGICKVEIELYHSDYYDPTKRKILADQVFNRFSENRNLCEVVQEVNILEYENVAFNIDIEVDSDLPVHKIYRDVLIEIDRYLSPEIAFFSLKEMLDKNYSPAEIFNGPLLENGFLDAKQLEHCVVKKEIHTSDIITAIMSVPGVKYIKNIDIIDIHGHIHKWRHEVKANHVAHLNIKDTNARFFNSSGAQLNVEKKPGEEIFPNKFLKSSAHKLKEFTKIEGEYIELSDYYSFQNDFPQAYGIGMLGVPPNSSRKRVASARQLKAYLLLFDQVFQNFHEQLENLKSIFSLDEINRSYFVKPVLSMPAVEYIYLPFINDCITNNVD
;
A
#
# COMPACT_ATOMS: atom_id res chain seq x y z
N MET A 1 31.71 -17.42 -2.75
CA MET A 1 31.61 -15.95 -2.67
C MET A 1 30.73 -15.63 -1.47
N ASP A 2 31.30 -15.59 -0.26
CA ASP A 2 30.62 -15.23 0.99
C ASP A 2 31.19 -13.90 1.51
N LYS A 3 31.12 -12.86 0.67
CA LYS A 3 31.51 -11.50 1.07
C LYS A 3 30.25 -10.64 1.07
N GLY A 4 29.66 -10.44 2.24
CA GLY A 4 28.55 -9.50 2.36
C GLY A 4 27.78 -9.50 3.67
N PHE A 5 27.86 -10.55 4.50
CA PHE A 5 27.12 -10.57 5.77
C PHE A 5 28.05 -10.31 6.95
N VAL A 6 27.86 -9.17 7.63
CA VAL A 6 28.38 -8.99 8.99
C VAL A 6 27.64 -9.99 9.87
N LYS A 7 28.32 -11.07 10.29
CA LYS A 7 27.74 -12.03 11.22
C LYS A 7 27.33 -11.28 12.49
N LYS A 8 26.05 -11.38 12.85
CA LYS A 8 25.56 -10.89 14.13
C LYS A 8 26.31 -11.64 15.23
N ILE A 9 27.01 -10.90 16.08
CA ILE A 9 27.74 -11.50 17.20
C ILE A 9 26.72 -11.71 18.32
N ASP A 10 26.07 -12.87 18.29
CA ASP A 10 25.21 -13.36 19.37
C ASP A 10 26.05 -14.34 20.22
N ASP A 11 26.95 -13.79 21.03
CA ASP A 11 27.60 -14.55 22.10
C ASP A 11 26.91 -14.18 23.42
N ALA A 12 25.91 -14.97 23.82
CA ALA A 12 24.98 -14.66 24.90
C ALA A 12 25.66 -14.51 26.29
N ASN A 13 26.95 -14.87 26.41
CA ASN A 13 27.70 -14.89 27.66
C ASN A 13 28.78 -13.80 27.78
N GLN A 14 29.02 -12.97 26.75
CA GLN A 14 30.06 -11.95 26.77
C GLN A 14 29.47 -10.55 26.53
N SER A 15 29.85 -9.58 27.38
CA SER A 15 29.45 -8.19 27.16
C SER A 15 30.10 -7.63 25.88
N LEU A 16 29.40 -6.73 25.18
CA LEU A 16 29.93 -6.07 23.98
C LEU A 16 31.27 -5.37 24.28
N PHE A 17 31.38 -4.73 25.44
CA PHE A 17 32.63 -4.11 25.90
C PHE A 17 33.77 -5.12 25.98
N SER A 18 33.54 -6.25 26.65
CA SER A 18 34.57 -7.30 26.83
C SER A 18 35.05 -7.84 25.48
N LEU A 19 34.13 -8.06 24.54
CA LEU A 19 34.44 -8.49 23.19
C LEU A 19 35.26 -7.44 22.41
N LEU A 20 34.88 -6.16 22.50
CA LEU A 20 35.62 -5.08 21.85
C LEU A 20 37.04 -4.95 22.42
N LYS A 21 37.18 -5.06 23.75
CA LYS A 21 38.47 -5.04 24.44
C LYS A 21 39.33 -6.21 23.98
N GLU A 22 38.80 -7.42 23.96
CA GLU A 22 39.50 -8.61 23.49
C GLU A 22 40.02 -8.44 22.05
N LYS A 23 39.17 -7.97 21.13
CA LYS A 23 39.58 -7.70 19.74
C LYS A 23 40.60 -6.56 19.63
N GLY A 24 40.47 -5.54 20.46
CA GLY A 24 41.44 -4.44 20.55
C GLY A 24 42.80 -4.96 20.99
N MET A 25 42.82 -5.79 22.03
CA MET A 25 44.02 -6.43 22.55
C MET A 25 44.70 -7.33 21.52
N GLU A 26 43.92 -8.18 20.84
CA GLU A 26 44.41 -9.05 19.76
C GLU A 26 45.10 -8.22 18.67
N ARG A 27 44.49 -7.09 18.27
CA ARG A 27 45.09 -6.19 17.26
C ARG A 27 46.37 -5.55 17.76
N ILE A 28 46.42 -5.03 18.99
CA ILE A 28 47.63 -4.42 19.55
C ILE A 28 48.78 -5.42 19.59
N GLN A 29 48.51 -6.65 20.05
CA GLN A 29 49.51 -7.73 20.10
C GLN A 29 50.04 -8.08 18.71
N ASN A 30 49.14 -8.19 17.72
CA ASN A 30 49.52 -8.53 16.35
C ASN A 30 50.33 -7.42 15.66
N TYR A 31 50.02 -6.14 15.92
CA TYR A 31 50.71 -5.03 15.26
C TYR A 31 51.99 -4.58 15.96
N CYS A 32 52.03 -4.65 17.30
CA CYS A 32 53.07 -4.00 18.10
C CYS A 32 53.70 -4.92 19.16
N GLY A 33 53.41 -6.22 19.16
CA GLY A 33 53.86 -7.15 20.21
C GLY A 33 55.37 -7.33 20.36
N GLU A 34 56.15 -6.92 19.36
CA GLU A 34 57.62 -6.90 19.45
C GLU A 34 58.16 -5.67 20.21
N VAL A 35 57.38 -4.60 20.32
CA VAL A 35 57.80 -3.31 20.92
C VAL A 35 57.05 -3.01 22.21
N TRP A 36 55.73 -3.19 22.22
CA TRP A 36 54.88 -2.97 23.38
C TRP A 36 54.45 -4.33 23.92
N THR A 37 55.13 -4.78 24.98
CA THR A 37 54.96 -6.14 25.55
C THR A 37 54.19 -6.16 26.87
N ASP A 38 53.96 -5.00 27.50
CA ASP A 38 53.21 -4.89 28.75
C ASP A 38 51.75 -4.57 28.46
N TYR A 39 50.86 -5.47 28.88
CA TYR A 39 49.41 -5.38 28.64
C TYR A 39 48.60 -5.37 29.93
N ASN A 40 49.24 -5.02 31.04
CA ASN A 40 48.60 -5.00 32.35
C ASN A 40 47.77 -3.72 32.55
N GLU A 41 46.88 -3.75 33.55
CA GLU A 41 45.93 -2.65 33.85
C GLU A 41 46.60 -1.31 34.19
N HIS A 42 47.86 -1.32 34.63
CA HIS A 42 48.58 -0.11 34.98
C HIS A 42 49.17 0.62 33.77
N ASP A 43 49.14 0.00 32.59
CA ASP A 43 49.64 0.61 31.34
C ASP A 43 48.62 1.66 30.83
N PRO A 44 49.04 2.93 30.64
CA PRO A 44 48.17 3.99 30.13
C PRO A 44 47.58 3.74 28.74
N GLY A 45 48.27 3.00 27.87
CA GLY A 45 47.77 2.61 26.56
C GLY A 45 46.63 1.61 26.64
N ILE A 46 46.68 0.70 27.62
CA ILE A 46 45.56 -0.22 27.91
C ILE A 46 44.37 0.54 28.47
N THR A 47 44.61 1.52 29.36
CA THR A 47 43.55 2.43 29.82
C THR A 47 42.89 3.14 28.64
N ILE A 48 43.67 3.69 27.70
CA ILE A 48 43.13 4.35 26.50
C ILE A 48 42.27 3.38 25.68
N LEU A 49 42.73 2.14 25.46
CA LEU A 49 41.96 1.13 24.73
C LEU A 49 40.60 0.88 25.40
N GLU A 50 40.56 0.75 26.72
CA GLU A 50 39.31 0.51 27.45
C GLU A 50 38.30 1.64 27.23
N TYR A 51 38.72 2.91 27.36
CA TYR A 51 37.81 4.03 27.12
C TYR A 51 37.36 4.13 25.67
N LEU A 52 38.22 3.80 24.71
CA LEU A 52 37.82 3.70 23.29
C LEU A 52 36.80 2.56 23.08
N CYS A 53 36.97 1.41 23.72
CA CYS A 53 36.02 0.32 23.67
C CYS A 53 34.68 0.71 24.30
N TYR A 54 34.68 1.47 25.40
CA TYR A 54 33.47 1.99 26.02
C TYR A 54 32.74 2.97 25.09
N ALA A 55 33.43 3.94 24.50
CA ALA A 55 32.85 4.88 23.53
C ALA A 55 32.23 4.16 22.32
N LEU A 56 32.90 3.12 21.82
CA LEU A 56 32.37 2.27 20.75
C LEU A 56 31.06 1.55 21.12
N THR A 57 30.81 1.26 22.40
CA THR A 57 29.54 0.64 22.82
C THR A 57 28.34 1.56 22.59
N GLU A 58 28.50 2.87 22.83
CA GLU A 58 27.44 3.87 22.58
C GLU A 58 27.17 4.01 21.08
N LEU A 59 28.23 4.07 20.28
CA LEU A 59 28.14 4.09 18.82
C LEU A 59 27.33 2.90 18.29
N ILE A 60 27.67 1.70 18.77
CA ILE A 60 26.97 0.47 18.38
C ILE A 60 25.53 0.50 18.88
N TYR A 61 25.28 0.95 20.11
CA TYR A 61 23.93 1.08 20.66
C TYR A 61 23.05 1.97 19.78
N LYS A 62 23.51 3.17 19.42
CA LYS A 62 22.78 4.10 18.54
C LYS A 62 22.56 3.53 17.14
N SER A 63 23.54 2.80 16.59
CA SER A 63 23.41 2.14 15.28
C SER A 63 22.42 0.96 15.25
N ARG A 64 22.05 0.42 16.42
CA ARG A 64 21.14 -0.73 16.55
C ARG A 64 19.67 -0.33 16.72
N ASN A 65 19.35 0.96 16.74
CA ASN A 65 17.97 1.43 16.68
C ASN A 65 17.27 0.92 15.42
N SER A 66 15.95 0.84 15.47
CA SER A 66 15.18 0.35 14.32
C SER A 66 15.36 1.29 13.13
N VAL A 67 15.23 0.76 11.91
CA VAL A 67 15.30 1.58 10.69
C VAL A 67 14.22 2.68 10.73
N SER A 68 13.04 2.38 11.28
CA SER A 68 11.98 3.37 11.45
C SER A 68 12.38 4.53 12.37
N ASP A 69 13.12 4.26 13.44
CA ASP A 69 13.56 5.32 14.39
C ASP A 69 14.75 6.11 13.82
N ILE A 70 15.69 5.44 13.15
CA ILE A 70 16.84 6.10 12.49
C ILE A 70 16.37 7.06 11.39
N LEU A 71 15.34 6.67 10.64
CA LEU A 71 14.77 7.49 9.58
C LEU A 71 13.67 8.44 10.08
N ALA A 72 13.36 8.44 11.39
CA ALA A 72 12.35 9.33 11.93
C ALA A 72 12.81 10.79 11.87
N GLU A 73 11.88 11.68 11.59
CA GLU A 73 12.09 13.11 11.61
C GLU A 73 11.59 13.70 12.94
N LYS A 74 12.25 14.76 13.42
CA LYS A 74 11.83 15.49 14.62
C LYS A 74 10.44 16.12 14.45
N THR A 75 10.09 16.43 13.21
CA THR A 75 8.77 16.90 12.79
C THR A 75 8.01 15.79 12.07
N ARG A 76 6.78 16.07 11.64
CA ARG A 76 5.99 15.11 10.86
C ARG A 76 6.76 14.67 9.61
N LEU A 77 6.91 13.35 9.46
CA LEU A 77 7.60 12.69 8.36
C LEU A 77 7.13 13.22 7.00
N ASN A 78 8.05 13.77 6.21
CA ASN A 78 7.76 14.30 4.89
C ASN A 78 8.00 13.20 3.84
N ALA A 79 6.94 12.74 3.18
CA ALA A 79 7.03 11.68 2.18
C ALA A 79 7.90 12.07 0.97
N HIS A 80 7.96 13.35 0.61
CA HIS A 80 8.84 13.82 -0.47
C HIS A 80 10.30 13.77 -0.05
N HIS A 81 10.61 14.21 1.17
CA HIS A 81 11.95 14.14 1.71
C HIS A 81 12.39 12.67 1.84
N SER A 82 11.68 11.87 2.62
CA SER A 82 12.03 10.47 2.90
C SER A 82 11.95 9.50 1.71
N GLY A 83 11.29 9.88 0.60
CA GLY A 83 11.01 8.98 -0.52
C GLY A 83 10.02 7.84 -0.20
N LEU A 84 9.48 7.80 1.01
CA LEU A 84 8.54 6.78 1.49
C LEU A 84 7.10 7.20 1.18
N PHE A 85 6.71 7.07 -0.08
CA PHE A 85 5.34 7.37 -0.50
C PHE A 85 4.38 6.23 -0.19
N PRO A 86 3.11 6.53 0.15
CA PRO A 86 2.08 5.51 0.25
C PRO A 86 1.84 4.87 -1.13
N ALA A 87 1.56 3.57 -1.14
CA ALA A 87 1.41 2.77 -2.36
C ALA A 87 0.46 3.39 -3.39
N HIS A 88 -0.68 3.93 -2.95
CA HIS A 88 -1.67 4.53 -3.82
C HIS A 88 -1.18 5.78 -4.57
N LYS A 89 -0.06 6.40 -4.17
CA LYS A 89 0.55 7.53 -4.89
C LYS A 89 1.56 7.09 -5.97
N ILE A 90 2.14 5.90 -5.83
CA ILE A 90 3.24 5.43 -6.69
C ILE A 90 2.86 4.25 -7.59
N LEU A 91 1.88 3.42 -7.18
CA LEU A 91 1.49 2.22 -7.92
C LEU A 91 0.29 2.46 -8.85
N SER A 92 -0.59 3.43 -8.53
CA SER A 92 -1.70 3.79 -9.39
C SER A 92 -1.22 4.46 -10.67
N SER A 93 -1.85 4.14 -11.79
CA SER A 93 -1.53 4.70 -13.11
C SER A 93 -2.72 5.46 -13.71
N HIS A 94 -2.47 6.25 -14.75
CA HIS A 94 -3.54 6.79 -15.59
C HIS A 94 -4.30 5.64 -16.28
N PRO A 95 -5.61 5.76 -16.58
CA PRO A 95 -6.31 4.73 -17.34
C PRO A 95 -5.76 4.65 -18.77
N LEU A 96 -5.45 3.43 -19.22
CA LEU A 96 -4.94 3.21 -20.57
C LEU A 96 -5.79 2.23 -21.36
N THR A 97 -6.43 1.27 -20.69
CA THR A 97 -7.20 0.22 -21.32
C THR A 97 -8.70 0.45 -21.22
N GLU A 98 -9.48 -0.26 -22.05
CA GLU A 98 -10.95 -0.28 -21.93
C GLU A 98 -11.40 -0.68 -20.52
N LEU A 99 -10.68 -1.60 -19.86
CA LEU A 99 -10.96 -2.01 -18.48
C LEU A 99 -10.70 -0.88 -17.48
N ASP A 100 -9.67 -0.06 -17.70
CA ASP A 100 -9.38 1.07 -16.81
C ASP A 100 -10.42 2.19 -16.91
N PHE A 101 -10.84 2.53 -18.13
CA PHE A 101 -11.95 3.46 -18.33
C PHE A 101 -13.25 2.91 -17.75
N ARG A 102 -13.48 1.60 -17.88
CA ARG A 102 -14.63 0.95 -17.26
C ARG A 102 -14.58 1.09 -15.74
N ARG A 103 -13.42 0.88 -15.11
CA ARG A 103 -13.23 1.11 -13.65
C ARG A 103 -13.58 2.55 -13.25
N LEU A 104 -13.09 3.55 -13.99
CA LEU A 104 -13.38 4.96 -13.73
C LEU A 104 -14.86 5.31 -13.84
N ILE A 105 -15.55 4.72 -14.82
CA ILE A 105 -16.98 4.94 -15.05
C ILE A 105 -17.81 4.26 -13.97
N LEU A 106 -17.47 3.04 -13.57
CA LEU A 106 -18.11 2.31 -12.47
C LEU A 106 -17.94 3.00 -11.11
N ASP A 107 -16.89 3.80 -10.97
CA ASP A 107 -16.66 4.59 -9.76
C ASP A 107 -17.66 5.77 -9.62
N ILE A 108 -18.31 6.18 -10.72
CA ILE A 108 -19.42 7.15 -10.68
C ILE A 108 -20.62 6.50 -9.98
N PRO A 109 -21.19 7.13 -8.94
CA PRO A 109 -22.40 6.62 -8.29
C PRO A 109 -23.53 6.35 -9.29
N ASP A 110 -24.34 5.34 -9.01
CA ASP A 110 -25.54 4.97 -9.79
C ASP A 110 -25.29 4.34 -11.17
N VAL A 111 -24.03 4.26 -11.62
CA VAL A 111 -23.65 3.39 -12.75
C VAL A 111 -23.52 1.96 -12.25
N LYS A 112 -24.36 1.05 -12.79
CA LYS A 112 -24.33 -0.38 -12.47
C LYS A 112 -23.29 -1.12 -13.30
N ASN A 113 -23.25 -0.84 -14.61
CA ASN A 113 -22.28 -1.41 -15.52
C ASN A 113 -21.90 -0.42 -16.63
N ALA A 114 -20.77 -0.67 -17.29
CA ALA A 114 -20.31 0.16 -18.40
C ALA A 114 -19.52 -0.65 -19.43
N ARG A 115 -19.56 -0.22 -20.68
CA ARG A 115 -18.79 -0.78 -21.79
C ARG A 115 -18.27 0.34 -22.69
N ILE A 116 -16.99 0.28 -23.02
CA ILE A 116 -16.35 1.16 -24.00
C ILE A 116 -16.32 0.39 -25.32
N ILE A 117 -16.75 1.03 -26.41
CA ILE A 117 -16.83 0.40 -27.73
C ILE A 117 -16.12 1.29 -28.74
N PRO A 118 -14.98 0.84 -29.30
CA PRO A 118 -14.31 1.56 -30.38
C PRO A 118 -15.18 1.63 -31.64
N ILE A 119 -15.32 2.82 -32.22
CA ILE A 119 -16.06 3.03 -33.47
C ILE A 119 -15.10 2.82 -34.64
N LYS A 120 -15.18 1.64 -35.28
CA LYS A 120 -14.29 1.25 -36.39
C LYS A 120 -14.67 1.88 -37.74
N GLU A 121 -15.89 2.39 -37.87
CA GLU A 121 -16.48 2.83 -39.13
C GLU A 121 -16.20 4.30 -39.49
N ALA A 122 -15.56 5.06 -38.58
CA ALA A 122 -15.13 6.42 -38.84
C ALA A 122 -13.95 6.42 -39.82
N LYS A 123 -14.23 6.44 -41.13
CA LYS A 123 -13.24 6.37 -42.22
C LYS A 123 -12.09 7.39 -42.12
N SER A 124 -12.26 8.47 -41.37
CA SER A 124 -11.30 9.58 -41.28
C SER A 124 -10.59 9.73 -39.93
N PHE A 125 -11.06 9.09 -38.85
CA PHE A 125 -10.53 9.29 -37.50
C PHE A 125 -10.46 7.98 -36.73
N LYS A 126 -9.25 7.61 -36.28
CA LYS A 126 -9.02 6.52 -35.32
C LYS A 126 -9.09 7.10 -33.91
N GLY A 127 -9.52 6.31 -32.93
CA GLY A 127 -9.60 6.73 -31.51
C GLY A 127 -10.95 7.29 -31.07
N ILE A 128 -11.98 7.21 -31.91
CA ILE A 128 -13.36 7.53 -31.52
C ILE A 128 -13.98 6.29 -30.87
N CYS A 129 -14.60 6.46 -29.70
CA CYS A 129 -15.36 5.43 -29.03
C CYS A 129 -16.76 5.92 -28.64
N LYS A 130 -17.67 4.98 -28.40
CA LYS A 130 -18.93 5.21 -27.68
C LYS A 130 -18.86 4.50 -26.33
N VAL A 131 -19.56 5.05 -25.35
CA VAL A 131 -19.70 4.42 -24.03
C VAL A 131 -21.15 3.98 -23.86
N GLU A 132 -21.38 2.72 -23.53
CA GLU A 132 -22.69 2.21 -23.12
C GLU A 132 -22.68 2.07 -21.59
N ILE A 133 -23.68 2.63 -20.91
CA ILE A 133 -23.84 2.50 -19.45
C ILE A 133 -25.18 1.87 -19.09
N GLU A 134 -25.14 1.00 -18.09
CA GLU A 134 -26.30 0.39 -17.45
C GLU A 134 -26.50 1.07 -16.09
N LEU A 135 -27.74 1.45 -15.79
CA LEU A 135 -28.12 2.07 -14.52
C LEU A 135 -28.84 1.07 -13.62
N TYR A 136 -28.88 1.36 -12.32
CA TYR A 136 -29.77 0.66 -11.40
C TYR A 136 -31.24 1.01 -11.72
N HIS A 137 -32.14 0.04 -11.51
CA HIS A 137 -33.56 0.15 -11.85
C HIS A 137 -34.23 1.38 -11.21
N SER A 138 -33.84 1.73 -9.97
CA SER A 138 -34.34 2.90 -9.24
C SER A 138 -34.11 4.25 -9.93
N ASP A 139 -33.04 4.36 -10.73
CA ASP A 139 -32.64 5.62 -11.37
C ASP A 139 -32.92 5.63 -12.88
N TYR A 140 -33.28 4.48 -13.44
CA TYR A 140 -33.52 4.29 -14.86
C TYR A 140 -34.68 5.14 -15.43
N TYR A 141 -35.73 5.40 -14.64
CA TYR A 141 -36.93 6.13 -15.08
C TYR A 141 -36.86 7.65 -14.92
N ASP A 142 -35.79 8.19 -14.32
CA ASP A 142 -35.64 9.64 -14.11
C ASP A 142 -34.86 10.29 -15.28
N PRO A 143 -35.52 11.02 -16.19
CA PRO A 143 -34.86 11.59 -17.37
C PRO A 143 -33.82 12.65 -17.01
N THR A 144 -33.99 13.35 -15.88
CA THR A 144 -33.05 14.39 -15.43
C THR A 144 -31.78 13.72 -14.93
N LYS A 145 -31.90 12.68 -14.09
CA LYS A 145 -30.74 11.90 -13.62
C LYS A 145 -30.00 11.24 -14.77
N ARG A 146 -30.72 10.65 -15.73
CA ARG A 146 -30.10 10.04 -16.92
C ARG A 146 -29.18 11.03 -17.65
N LYS A 147 -29.67 12.25 -17.91
CA LYS A 147 -28.86 13.28 -18.56
C LYS A 147 -27.64 13.66 -17.71
N ILE A 148 -27.83 13.89 -16.41
CA ILE A 148 -26.74 14.24 -15.49
C ILE A 148 -25.67 13.14 -15.47
N LEU A 149 -26.07 11.87 -15.39
CA LEU A 149 -25.14 10.73 -15.38
C LEU A 149 -24.40 10.59 -16.71
N ALA A 150 -25.08 10.75 -17.85
CA ALA A 150 -24.41 10.74 -19.15
C ALA A 150 -23.36 11.85 -19.27
N ASP A 151 -23.69 13.07 -18.81
CA ASP A 151 -22.75 14.20 -18.78
C ASP A 151 -21.57 13.93 -17.82
N GLN A 152 -21.82 13.35 -16.65
CA GLN A 152 -20.77 12.96 -15.69
C GLN A 152 -19.81 11.92 -16.27
N VAL A 153 -20.34 10.89 -16.94
CA VAL A 153 -19.55 9.85 -17.61
C VAL A 153 -18.72 10.46 -18.73
N PHE A 154 -19.31 11.33 -19.55
CA PHE A 154 -18.61 12.01 -20.63
C PHE A 154 -17.45 12.87 -20.09
N ASN A 155 -17.70 13.66 -19.04
CA ASN A 155 -16.69 14.51 -18.43
C ASN A 155 -15.58 13.69 -17.77
N ARG A 156 -15.93 12.66 -17.00
CA ARG A 156 -14.96 11.77 -16.35
C ARG A 156 -14.04 11.09 -17.34
N PHE A 157 -14.58 10.60 -18.46
CA PHE A 157 -13.76 10.05 -19.53
C PHE A 157 -12.87 11.14 -20.14
N SER A 158 -13.44 12.30 -20.49
CA SER A 158 -12.73 13.38 -21.17
C SER A 158 -11.57 13.97 -20.37
N GLU A 159 -11.72 14.07 -19.05
CA GLU A 159 -10.66 14.49 -18.12
C GLU A 159 -9.50 13.49 -18.03
N ASN A 160 -9.74 12.23 -18.38
CA ASN A 160 -8.77 11.14 -18.29
C ASN A 160 -8.46 10.50 -19.65
N ARG A 161 -8.83 11.15 -20.76
CA ARG A 161 -8.69 10.58 -22.10
C ARG A 161 -7.23 10.50 -22.52
N ASN A 162 -6.87 9.44 -23.24
CA ASN A 162 -5.55 9.34 -23.84
C ASN A 162 -5.39 10.31 -25.01
N LEU A 163 -4.14 10.43 -25.49
CA LEU A 163 -3.84 11.16 -26.72
C LEU A 163 -4.64 10.58 -27.90
N CYS A 164 -5.25 11.49 -28.67
CA CYS A 164 -6.06 11.16 -29.85
C CYS A 164 -7.29 10.25 -29.58
N GLU A 165 -7.72 10.09 -28.33
CA GLU A 165 -8.96 9.40 -28.00
C GLU A 165 -10.08 10.39 -27.66
N VAL A 166 -11.29 10.07 -28.11
CA VAL A 166 -12.50 10.88 -27.87
C VAL A 166 -13.73 9.98 -27.73
N VAL A 167 -14.59 10.33 -26.77
CA VAL A 167 -15.93 9.77 -26.67
C VAL A 167 -16.85 10.59 -27.57
N GLN A 168 -17.52 9.94 -28.51
CA GLN A 168 -18.52 10.58 -29.36
C GLN A 168 -19.86 10.70 -28.65
N GLU A 169 -20.28 9.65 -27.94
CA GLU A 169 -21.56 9.59 -27.26
C GLU A 169 -21.51 8.66 -26.04
N VAL A 170 -22.37 8.96 -25.06
CA VAL A 170 -22.66 8.12 -23.91
C VAL A 170 -24.11 7.68 -24.01
N ASN A 171 -24.31 6.38 -24.24
CA ASN A 171 -25.61 5.76 -24.41
C ASN A 171 -26.02 5.04 -23.13
N ILE A 172 -27.16 5.43 -22.58
CA ILE A 172 -27.79 4.68 -21.49
C ILE A 172 -28.56 3.53 -22.12
N LEU A 173 -28.26 2.30 -21.70
CA LEU A 173 -28.93 1.10 -22.20
C LEU A 173 -30.39 1.07 -21.73
N GLU A 174 -31.29 0.74 -22.64
CA GLU A 174 -32.71 0.57 -22.34
C GLU A 174 -33.02 -0.83 -21.79
N TYR A 175 -34.04 -0.96 -20.95
CA TYR A 175 -34.45 -2.26 -20.43
C TYR A 175 -35.29 -3.02 -21.46
N GLU A 176 -34.82 -4.21 -21.82
CA GLU A 176 -35.60 -5.20 -22.53
C GLU A 176 -36.12 -6.22 -21.51
N ASN A 177 -37.40 -6.07 -21.17
CA ASN A 177 -38.07 -6.94 -20.21
C ASN A 177 -38.19 -8.36 -20.78
N VAL A 178 -37.60 -9.31 -20.08
CA VAL A 178 -37.69 -10.74 -20.39
C VAL A 178 -38.33 -11.48 -19.22
N ALA A 179 -39.21 -12.42 -19.52
CA ALA A 179 -39.84 -13.29 -18.54
C ALA A 179 -39.50 -14.75 -18.83
N PHE A 180 -39.80 -15.62 -17.86
CA PHE A 180 -39.51 -17.05 -18.00
C PHE A 180 -40.73 -17.89 -17.63
N ASN A 181 -40.98 -18.97 -18.38
CA ASN A 181 -41.84 -20.08 -17.91
C ASN A 181 -40.92 -21.21 -17.44
N ILE A 182 -41.01 -21.61 -16.18
CA ILE A 182 -40.08 -22.55 -15.57
C ILE A 182 -40.84 -23.62 -14.79
N ASP A 183 -40.50 -24.89 -15.03
CA ASP A 183 -40.98 -26.02 -14.23
C ASP A 183 -39.82 -26.59 -13.41
N ILE A 184 -39.89 -26.47 -12.09
CA ILE A 184 -38.79 -26.76 -11.17
C ILE A 184 -39.19 -27.93 -10.26
N GLU A 185 -38.37 -28.97 -10.22
CA GLU A 185 -38.43 -29.98 -9.17
C GLU A 185 -37.54 -29.58 -7.99
N VAL A 186 -38.13 -29.60 -6.80
CA VAL A 186 -37.44 -29.27 -5.55
C VAL A 186 -37.37 -30.47 -4.63
N ASP A 187 -36.27 -30.55 -3.89
CA ASP A 187 -36.00 -31.59 -2.91
C ASP A 187 -35.34 -30.93 -1.69
N SER A 188 -36.19 -30.35 -0.83
CA SER A 188 -35.77 -29.54 0.30
C SER A 188 -36.90 -29.35 1.30
N ASP A 189 -36.53 -29.25 2.58
CA ASP A 189 -37.43 -28.83 3.66
C ASP A 189 -37.69 -27.30 3.66
N LEU A 190 -37.01 -26.55 2.78
CA LEU A 190 -37.20 -25.12 2.66
C LEU A 190 -38.58 -24.78 2.09
N PRO A 191 -39.26 -23.74 2.61
CA PRO A 191 -40.50 -23.24 2.02
C PRO A 191 -40.30 -22.84 0.56
N VAL A 192 -41.22 -23.27 -0.31
CA VAL A 192 -41.17 -23.03 -1.77
C VAL A 192 -41.06 -21.54 -2.12
N HIS A 193 -41.69 -20.65 -1.35
CA HIS A 193 -41.59 -19.21 -1.59
C HIS A 193 -40.15 -18.67 -1.43
N LYS A 194 -39.33 -19.26 -0.56
CA LYS A 194 -37.91 -18.89 -0.40
C LYS A 194 -37.10 -19.36 -1.58
N ILE A 195 -37.31 -20.60 -2.01
CA ILE A 195 -36.67 -21.15 -3.22
C ILE A 195 -37.03 -20.29 -4.43
N TYR A 196 -38.30 -19.93 -4.60
CA TYR A 196 -38.73 -19.09 -5.72
C TYR A 196 -38.06 -17.70 -5.70
N ARG A 197 -37.97 -17.07 -4.53
CA ARG A 197 -37.23 -15.81 -4.38
C ARG A 197 -35.78 -15.96 -4.82
N ASP A 198 -35.10 -17.00 -4.33
CA ASP A 198 -33.68 -17.20 -4.59
C ASP A 198 -33.43 -17.54 -6.08
N VAL A 199 -34.36 -18.26 -6.73
CA VAL A 199 -34.39 -18.47 -8.19
C VAL A 199 -34.49 -17.16 -8.97
N LEU A 200 -35.41 -16.26 -8.59
CA LEU A 200 -35.56 -14.97 -9.27
C LEU A 200 -34.32 -14.08 -9.11
N ILE A 201 -33.71 -14.09 -7.91
CA ILE A 201 -32.45 -13.37 -7.65
C ILE A 201 -31.32 -13.91 -8.54
N GLU A 202 -31.20 -15.22 -8.69
CA GLU A 202 -30.11 -15.80 -9.47
C GLU A 202 -30.30 -15.62 -10.98
N ILE A 203 -31.54 -15.60 -11.46
CA ILE A 203 -31.85 -15.20 -12.85
C ILE A 203 -31.49 -13.73 -13.08
N ASP A 204 -31.89 -12.82 -12.18
CA ASP A 204 -31.56 -11.40 -12.30
C ASP A 204 -30.04 -11.15 -12.29
N ARG A 205 -29.31 -11.81 -11.39
CA ARG A 205 -27.83 -11.77 -11.34
C ARG A 205 -27.18 -12.28 -12.61
N TYR A 206 -27.73 -13.31 -13.24
CA TYR A 206 -27.22 -13.78 -14.52
C TYR A 206 -27.44 -12.75 -15.64
N LEU A 207 -28.64 -12.15 -15.70
CA LEU A 207 -29.00 -11.18 -16.75
C LEU A 207 -28.23 -9.87 -16.61
N SER A 208 -28.10 -9.38 -15.39
CA SER A 208 -27.54 -8.08 -15.05
C SER A 208 -26.63 -8.21 -13.81
N PRO A 209 -25.42 -8.78 -13.99
CA PRO A 209 -24.52 -9.07 -12.89
C PRO A 209 -24.03 -7.81 -12.20
N GLU A 210 -23.96 -7.86 -10.88
CA GLU A 210 -23.49 -6.76 -10.07
C GLU A 210 -21.97 -6.78 -9.90
N ILE A 211 -21.38 -5.58 -9.86
CA ILE A 211 -19.94 -5.38 -9.72
C ILE A 211 -19.67 -4.82 -8.33
N ALA A 212 -19.25 -5.69 -7.41
CA ALA A 212 -18.88 -5.32 -6.05
C ALA A 212 -17.57 -4.52 -6.01
N PHE A 213 -17.53 -3.52 -5.14
CA PHE A 213 -16.32 -2.86 -4.68
C PHE A 213 -15.80 -3.55 -3.42
N PHE A 214 -14.49 -3.49 -3.23
CA PHE A 214 -13.81 -4.03 -2.05
C PHE A 214 -12.96 -2.95 -1.39
N SER A 215 -12.81 -3.02 -0.07
CA SER A 215 -11.81 -2.26 0.68
C SER A 215 -10.39 -2.80 0.46
N LEU A 216 -9.37 -2.01 0.78
CA LEU A 216 -7.97 -2.45 0.71
C LEU A 216 -7.75 -3.73 1.52
N LYS A 217 -8.36 -3.82 2.72
CA LYS A 217 -8.25 -4.99 3.60
C LYS A 217 -8.85 -6.24 2.96
N GLU A 218 -10.04 -6.15 2.39
CA GLU A 218 -10.69 -7.29 1.72
C GLU A 218 -9.89 -7.78 0.51
N MET A 219 -9.25 -6.86 -0.24
CA MET A 219 -8.37 -7.24 -1.35
C MET A 219 -7.10 -7.97 -0.86
N LEU A 220 -6.51 -7.52 0.25
CA LEU A 220 -5.36 -8.19 0.87
C LEU A 220 -5.74 -9.57 1.44
N ASP A 221 -6.91 -9.68 2.08
CA ASP A 221 -7.44 -10.95 2.61
C ASP A 221 -7.74 -11.96 1.49
N LYS A 222 -8.00 -11.46 0.26
CA LYS A 222 -8.09 -12.27 -0.97
C LYS A 222 -6.74 -12.66 -1.58
N ASN A 223 -5.62 -12.32 -0.93
CA ASN A 223 -4.25 -12.56 -1.38
C ASN A 223 -3.82 -11.78 -2.64
N TYR A 224 -4.44 -10.64 -2.94
CA TYR A 224 -3.90 -9.74 -3.96
C TYR A 224 -2.70 -8.97 -3.42
N SER A 225 -1.64 -8.86 -4.23
CA SER A 225 -0.49 -8.03 -3.91
C SER A 225 -0.80 -6.53 -4.07
N PRO A 226 -0.11 -5.63 -3.36
CA PRO A 226 -0.31 -4.18 -3.54
C PRO A 226 -0.19 -3.71 -5.00
N ALA A 227 0.75 -4.30 -5.76
CA ALA A 227 0.92 -3.99 -7.18
C ALA A 227 -0.31 -4.34 -8.02
N GLU A 228 -0.98 -5.47 -7.72
CA GLU A 228 -2.22 -5.86 -8.40
C GLU A 228 -3.41 -5.00 -7.97
N ILE A 229 -3.52 -4.68 -6.68
CA ILE A 229 -4.62 -3.88 -6.12
C ILE A 229 -4.63 -2.47 -6.70
N PHE A 230 -3.46 -1.84 -6.79
CA PHE A 230 -3.31 -0.47 -7.29
C PHE A 230 -3.03 -0.41 -8.80
N ASN A 231 -3.13 -1.52 -9.54
CA ASN A 231 -2.93 -1.50 -10.99
C ASN A 231 -4.09 -0.77 -11.69
N GLY A 232 -3.78 0.33 -12.37
CA GLY A 232 -4.75 1.16 -13.07
C GLY A 232 -5.15 2.41 -12.28
N PRO A 233 -6.29 3.04 -12.64
CA PRO A 233 -6.71 4.32 -12.10
C PRO A 233 -7.09 4.24 -10.63
N LEU A 234 -6.73 5.28 -9.87
CA LEU A 234 -7.09 5.39 -8.46
C LEU A 234 -8.57 5.78 -8.31
N LEU A 235 -9.40 4.84 -7.85
CA LEU A 235 -10.84 5.01 -7.67
C LEU A 235 -11.19 5.60 -6.30
N GLU A 236 -12.29 6.33 -6.15
CA GLU A 236 -12.73 6.92 -4.89
C GLU A 236 -13.46 5.95 -3.97
N ASN A 237 -14.14 4.95 -4.52
CA ASN A 237 -15.08 4.13 -3.78
C ASN A 237 -14.62 2.68 -3.52
N GLY A 238 -13.31 2.47 -3.46
CA GLY A 238 -12.69 1.18 -3.21
C GLY A 238 -12.03 0.59 -4.45
N PHE A 239 -11.87 -0.74 -4.45
CA PHE A 239 -11.15 -1.49 -5.47
C PHE A 239 -12.09 -2.42 -6.22
N LEU A 240 -11.82 -2.61 -7.51
CA LEU A 240 -12.56 -3.51 -8.38
C LEU A 240 -11.69 -4.70 -8.75
N ASP A 241 -12.18 -5.91 -8.50
CA ASP A 241 -11.49 -7.13 -8.90
C ASP A 241 -11.48 -7.26 -10.43
N ALA A 242 -10.29 -7.35 -11.03
CA ALA A 242 -10.12 -7.51 -12.47
C ALA A 242 -10.84 -8.75 -13.00
N LYS A 243 -10.79 -9.87 -12.26
CA LYS A 243 -11.48 -11.12 -12.64
C LYS A 243 -12.98 -10.91 -12.66
N GLN A 244 -13.53 -10.17 -11.70
CA GLN A 244 -14.97 -9.85 -11.70
C GLN A 244 -15.36 -9.03 -12.92
N LEU A 245 -14.55 -8.03 -13.29
CA LEU A 245 -14.82 -7.20 -14.46
C LEU A 245 -14.84 -8.01 -15.76
N GLU A 246 -13.95 -8.98 -15.92
CA GLU A 246 -13.93 -9.84 -17.12
C GLU A 246 -15.21 -10.68 -17.27
N HIS A 247 -15.84 -11.10 -16.18
CA HIS A 247 -17.02 -11.97 -16.21
C HIS A 247 -18.35 -11.18 -16.17
N CYS A 248 -18.41 -10.07 -15.44
CA CYS A 248 -19.64 -9.28 -15.25
C CYS A 248 -19.91 -8.35 -16.45
N VAL A 249 -20.07 -8.90 -17.65
CA VAL A 249 -20.32 -8.13 -18.88
C VAL A 249 -21.81 -8.05 -19.22
N VAL A 250 -22.22 -6.95 -19.86
CA VAL A 250 -23.58 -6.80 -20.41
C VAL A 250 -23.82 -7.88 -21.47
N LYS A 251 -24.79 -8.76 -21.22
CA LYS A 251 -25.14 -9.88 -22.11
C LYS A 251 -25.88 -9.37 -23.35
N LYS A 252 -25.51 -9.87 -24.52
CA LYS A 252 -26.22 -9.64 -25.80
C LYS A 252 -27.08 -10.82 -26.22
N GLU A 253 -26.87 -11.97 -25.59
CA GLU A 253 -27.63 -13.20 -25.81
C GLU A 253 -27.90 -13.85 -24.47
N ILE A 254 -29.11 -14.38 -24.32
CA ILE A 254 -29.55 -15.14 -23.15
C ILE A 254 -29.70 -16.58 -23.61
N HIS A 255 -28.91 -17.49 -23.04
CA HIS A 255 -29.00 -18.92 -23.33
C HIS A 255 -29.74 -19.63 -22.21
N THR A 256 -30.74 -20.43 -22.57
CA THR A 256 -31.50 -21.23 -21.58
C THR A 256 -30.62 -22.17 -20.78
N SER A 257 -29.55 -22.74 -21.37
CA SER A 257 -28.56 -23.58 -20.68
C SER A 257 -27.87 -22.86 -19.52
N ASP A 258 -27.58 -21.58 -19.70
CA ASP A 258 -26.90 -20.79 -18.67
C ASP A 258 -27.87 -20.42 -17.55
N ILE A 259 -29.12 -20.08 -17.89
CA ILE A 259 -30.18 -19.86 -16.91
C ILE A 259 -30.46 -21.14 -16.12
N ILE A 260 -30.48 -22.31 -16.77
CA ILE A 260 -30.57 -23.60 -16.09
C ILE A 260 -29.44 -23.75 -15.09
N THR A 261 -28.20 -23.45 -15.50
CA THR A 261 -27.03 -23.54 -14.62
C THR A 261 -27.14 -22.58 -13.42
N ALA A 262 -27.60 -21.35 -13.65
CA ALA A 262 -27.85 -20.36 -12.60
C ALA A 262 -28.90 -20.86 -11.59
N ILE A 263 -30.07 -21.30 -12.08
CA ILE A 263 -31.16 -21.82 -11.25
C ILE A 263 -30.76 -23.09 -10.48
N MET A 264 -30.02 -24.01 -11.11
CA MET A 264 -29.55 -25.25 -10.47
C MET A 264 -28.56 -25.00 -9.33
N SER A 265 -27.98 -23.80 -9.24
CA SER A 265 -27.10 -23.43 -8.13
C SER A 265 -27.86 -23.07 -6.83
N VAL A 266 -29.18 -22.84 -6.95
CA VAL A 266 -30.05 -22.46 -5.82
C VAL A 266 -30.28 -23.68 -4.90
N PRO A 267 -29.96 -23.57 -3.59
CA PRO A 267 -30.18 -24.66 -2.65
C PRO A 267 -31.64 -25.13 -2.62
N GLY A 268 -31.84 -26.43 -2.84
CA GLY A 268 -33.15 -27.08 -2.85
C GLY A 268 -33.77 -27.26 -4.24
N VAL A 269 -33.17 -26.70 -5.29
CA VAL A 269 -33.50 -27.06 -6.68
C VAL A 269 -32.81 -28.39 -7.02
N LYS A 270 -33.57 -29.37 -7.49
CA LYS A 270 -33.06 -30.69 -7.88
C LYS A 270 -33.00 -30.87 -9.38
N TYR A 271 -34.00 -30.36 -10.10
CA TYR A 271 -34.11 -30.55 -11.54
C TYR A 271 -34.98 -29.47 -12.19
N ILE A 272 -34.72 -29.14 -13.45
CA ILE A 272 -35.56 -28.24 -14.26
C ILE A 272 -36.20 -29.07 -15.37
N LYS A 273 -37.53 -29.20 -15.33
CA LYS A 273 -38.31 -30.00 -16.29
C LYS A 273 -38.49 -29.27 -17.62
N ASN A 274 -38.74 -27.97 -17.56
CA ASN A 274 -38.89 -27.11 -18.73
C ASN A 274 -38.45 -25.70 -18.39
N ILE A 275 -37.90 -25.00 -19.37
CA ILE A 275 -37.63 -23.57 -19.30
C ILE A 275 -37.81 -22.94 -20.68
N ASP A 276 -38.51 -21.82 -20.71
CA ASP A 276 -38.75 -21.03 -21.91
C ASP A 276 -38.52 -19.55 -21.59
N ILE A 277 -37.83 -18.83 -22.48
CA ILE A 277 -37.68 -17.38 -22.40
C ILE A 277 -38.86 -16.72 -23.12
N ILE A 278 -39.43 -15.69 -22.54
CA ILE A 278 -40.55 -14.92 -23.09
C ILE A 278 -40.07 -13.50 -23.34
N ASP A 279 -40.15 -13.04 -24.59
CA ASP A 279 -39.79 -11.67 -24.95
C ASP A 279 -40.93 -10.67 -24.67
N ILE A 280 -40.67 -9.38 -24.88
CA ILE A 280 -41.65 -8.30 -24.66
C ILE A 280 -42.93 -8.42 -25.51
N HIS A 281 -42.89 -9.21 -26.60
CA HIS A 281 -44.02 -9.43 -27.49
C HIS A 281 -44.79 -10.71 -27.14
N GLY A 282 -44.33 -11.46 -26.14
CA GLY A 282 -44.90 -12.73 -25.73
C GLY A 282 -44.43 -13.92 -26.56
N HIS A 283 -43.42 -13.77 -27.42
CA HIS A 283 -42.88 -14.91 -28.14
C HIS A 283 -42.04 -15.79 -27.23
N ILE A 284 -42.15 -17.09 -27.44
CA ILE A 284 -41.45 -18.12 -26.67
C ILE A 284 -40.17 -18.53 -27.41
N HIS A 285 -39.06 -18.40 -26.71
CA HIS A 285 -37.73 -18.78 -27.18
C HIS A 285 -37.19 -19.93 -26.33
N LYS A 286 -37.01 -21.10 -26.95
CA LYS A 286 -36.64 -22.35 -26.25
C LYS A 286 -35.16 -22.50 -25.94
N TRP A 287 -34.30 -21.85 -26.72
CA TRP A 287 -32.85 -22.10 -26.67
C TRP A 287 -32.08 -20.83 -26.34
N ARG A 288 -32.38 -19.76 -27.08
CA ARG A 288 -31.67 -18.49 -27.04
C ARG A 288 -32.62 -17.33 -27.32
N HIS A 289 -32.42 -16.21 -26.63
CA HIS A 289 -32.99 -14.91 -26.96
C HIS A 289 -31.87 -13.90 -27.23
N GLU A 290 -31.99 -13.11 -28.30
CA GLU A 290 -31.05 -12.02 -28.61
C GLU A 290 -31.57 -10.72 -28.01
N VAL A 291 -30.72 -10.05 -27.22
CA VAL A 291 -31.03 -8.74 -26.65
C VAL A 291 -30.83 -7.68 -27.74
N LYS A 292 -31.80 -6.78 -27.87
CA LYS A 292 -31.80 -5.70 -28.86
C LYS A 292 -30.55 -4.82 -28.70
N ALA A 293 -30.11 -4.24 -29.82
CA ALA A 293 -29.06 -3.23 -29.80
C ALA A 293 -29.45 -2.08 -28.85
N ASN A 294 -28.47 -1.54 -28.12
CA ASN A 294 -28.67 -0.51 -27.08
C ASN A 294 -29.61 -0.90 -25.92
N HIS A 295 -29.90 -2.20 -25.73
CA HIS A 295 -30.66 -2.69 -24.58
C HIS A 295 -29.82 -3.58 -23.67
N VAL A 296 -30.32 -3.77 -22.45
CA VAL A 296 -29.91 -4.80 -21.50
C VAL A 296 -31.14 -5.60 -21.06
N ALA A 297 -30.97 -6.90 -20.86
CA ALA A 297 -32.05 -7.76 -20.40
C ALA A 297 -32.41 -7.46 -18.95
N HIS A 298 -33.70 -7.28 -18.68
CA HIS A 298 -34.21 -7.03 -17.35
C HIS A 298 -35.28 -8.05 -16.99
N LEU A 299 -35.20 -8.65 -15.80
CA LEU A 299 -36.14 -9.67 -15.37
C LEU A 299 -37.52 -9.07 -15.09
N ASN A 300 -38.52 -9.45 -15.87
CA ASN A 300 -39.90 -9.14 -15.59
C ASN A 300 -40.48 -10.17 -14.63
N ILE A 301 -40.47 -9.86 -13.33
CA ILE A 301 -41.04 -10.73 -12.29
C ILE A 301 -42.51 -10.99 -12.57
N LYS A 302 -43.30 -9.96 -12.90
CA LYS A 302 -44.75 -10.04 -13.03
C LYS A 302 -45.18 -11.12 -14.03
N ASP A 303 -44.50 -11.18 -15.16
CA ASP A 303 -44.82 -12.12 -16.25
C ASP A 303 -44.04 -13.44 -16.19
N THR A 304 -43.04 -13.54 -15.29
CA THR A 304 -42.31 -14.79 -15.03
C THR A 304 -43.17 -15.78 -14.25
N ASN A 305 -43.41 -16.97 -14.79
CA ASN A 305 -44.20 -18.03 -14.18
C ASN A 305 -43.33 -19.23 -13.82
N ALA A 306 -43.25 -19.56 -12.53
CA ALA A 306 -42.56 -20.75 -12.06
C ALA A 306 -43.54 -21.72 -11.39
N ARG A 307 -43.54 -22.98 -11.82
CA ARG A 307 -44.27 -24.08 -11.18
C ARG A 307 -43.30 -25.00 -10.47
N PHE A 308 -43.63 -25.36 -9.23
CA PHE A 308 -42.78 -26.19 -8.38
C PHE A 308 -43.38 -27.57 -8.18
N PHE A 309 -42.55 -28.60 -8.22
CA PHE A 309 -42.94 -29.99 -8.06
C PHE A 309 -42.05 -30.68 -7.03
N ASN A 310 -42.58 -31.64 -6.28
CA ASN A 310 -41.75 -32.54 -5.47
C ASN A 310 -41.27 -33.74 -6.31
N SER A 311 -40.45 -34.60 -5.72
CA SER A 311 -39.96 -35.82 -6.40
C SER A 311 -41.02 -36.89 -6.69
N SER A 312 -42.24 -36.78 -6.15
CA SER A 312 -43.37 -37.62 -6.60
C SER A 312 -44.13 -37.03 -7.79
N GLY A 313 -43.73 -35.84 -8.27
CA GLY A 313 -44.36 -35.14 -9.38
C GLY A 313 -45.60 -34.32 -8.99
N ALA A 314 -45.95 -34.25 -7.71
CA ALA A 314 -47.05 -33.41 -7.24
C ALA A 314 -46.65 -31.94 -7.27
N GLN A 315 -47.54 -31.09 -7.80
CA GLN A 315 -47.33 -29.65 -7.83
C GLN A 315 -47.46 -29.07 -6.41
N LEU A 316 -46.49 -28.27 -6.02
CA LEU A 316 -46.44 -27.58 -4.74
C LEU A 316 -47.09 -26.20 -4.85
N ASN A 317 -47.78 -25.78 -3.80
CA ASN A 317 -48.41 -24.45 -3.77
C ASN A 317 -47.37 -23.36 -3.46
N VAL A 318 -47.44 -22.25 -4.19
CA VAL A 318 -46.65 -21.04 -3.93
C VAL A 318 -47.56 -20.04 -3.26
N GLU A 319 -47.44 -19.91 -1.94
CA GLU A 319 -48.32 -19.04 -1.13
C GLU A 319 -48.32 -17.58 -1.59
N LYS A 320 -47.13 -17.06 -1.95
CA LYS A 320 -46.94 -15.69 -2.41
C LYS A 320 -45.85 -15.64 -3.47
N LYS A 321 -46.16 -15.01 -4.62
CA LYS A 321 -45.17 -14.64 -5.62
C LYS A 321 -44.30 -13.50 -5.07
N PRO A 322 -42.96 -13.63 -5.08
CA PRO A 322 -42.07 -12.54 -4.71
C PRO A 322 -42.30 -11.32 -5.61
N GLY A 323 -42.27 -10.10 -5.06
CA GLY A 323 -42.28 -8.85 -5.83
C GLY A 323 -40.88 -8.31 -6.08
N GLU A 324 -40.78 -7.09 -6.60
CA GLU A 324 -39.50 -6.42 -6.90
C GLU A 324 -38.69 -6.07 -5.65
N GLU A 325 -39.31 -6.06 -4.47
CA GLU A 325 -38.66 -5.77 -3.18
C GLU A 325 -37.54 -6.74 -2.79
N ILE A 326 -37.39 -7.85 -3.53
CA ILE A 326 -36.38 -8.89 -3.25
C ILE A 326 -35.00 -8.55 -3.80
N PHE A 327 -34.92 -7.64 -4.77
CA PHE A 327 -33.63 -7.24 -5.31
C PHE A 327 -32.95 -6.30 -4.33
N PRO A 328 -31.66 -6.52 -4.03
CA PRO A 328 -30.93 -5.64 -3.13
C PRO A 328 -30.97 -4.21 -3.66
N ASN A 329 -31.38 -3.27 -2.81
CA ASN A 329 -31.11 -1.86 -3.07
C ASN A 329 -29.60 -1.65 -3.12
N LYS A 330 -29.17 -0.73 -4.00
CA LYS A 330 -27.77 -0.27 -4.21
C LYS A 330 -26.83 -0.67 -3.08
N PHE A 331 -25.77 -1.42 -3.39
CA PHE A 331 -24.74 -1.69 -2.38
C PHE A 331 -24.19 -0.35 -1.85
N LEU A 332 -24.39 -0.12 -0.56
CA LEU A 332 -23.91 1.07 0.12
C LEU A 332 -22.38 0.98 0.21
N LYS A 333 -21.70 1.82 -0.57
CA LYS A 333 -20.25 2.05 -0.47
C LYS A 333 -19.93 2.50 0.96
N SER A 334 -19.29 1.64 1.76
CA SER A 334 -18.98 1.94 3.16
C SER A 334 -17.78 2.88 3.27
N SER A 335 -17.64 3.57 4.42
CA SER A 335 -16.46 4.43 4.69
C SER A 335 -15.13 3.65 4.61
N ALA A 336 -15.14 2.36 4.91
CA ALA A 336 -13.96 1.50 4.81
C ALA A 336 -13.44 1.36 3.37
N HIS A 337 -14.30 1.48 2.35
CA HIS A 337 -13.88 1.44 0.95
C HIS A 337 -13.05 2.66 0.54
N LYS A 338 -13.20 3.78 1.26
CA LYS A 338 -12.43 5.00 0.97
C LYS A 338 -11.01 4.95 1.53
N LEU A 339 -10.71 4.00 2.41
CA LEU A 339 -9.38 3.83 2.99
C LEU A 339 -8.44 3.14 2.00
N LYS A 340 -7.45 3.89 1.53
CA LYS A 340 -6.45 3.49 0.53
C LYS A 340 -5.03 3.36 1.10
N GLU A 341 -4.89 3.57 2.40
CA GLU A 341 -3.60 3.60 3.08
C GLU A 341 -3.42 2.32 3.88
N PHE A 342 -2.21 1.76 3.80
CA PHE A 342 -1.76 0.74 4.72
C PHE A 342 -1.58 1.35 6.11
N THR A 343 -1.59 0.49 7.13
CA THR A 343 -1.19 0.92 8.47
C THR A 343 0.25 1.44 8.41
N LYS A 344 0.43 2.72 8.77
CA LYS A 344 1.73 3.38 8.77
C LYS A 344 2.58 2.82 9.90
N ILE A 345 3.81 2.40 9.60
CA ILE A 345 4.83 2.13 10.61
C ILE A 345 5.44 3.47 10.98
N GLU A 346 5.30 3.88 12.23
CA GLU A 346 5.88 5.13 12.74
C GLU A 346 7.08 4.80 13.63
N GLY A 347 8.20 5.50 13.40
CA GLY A 347 9.35 5.46 14.30
C GLY A 347 9.32 6.63 15.27
N GLU A 348 10.04 6.48 16.38
CA GLU A 348 10.26 7.55 17.34
C GLU A 348 11.55 8.31 16.98
N TYR A 349 11.49 9.65 16.98
CA TYR A 349 12.68 10.45 16.73
C TYR A 349 13.68 10.33 17.89
N ILE A 350 14.92 9.99 17.54
CA ILE A 350 16.04 9.89 18.47
C ILE A 350 17.13 10.86 17.98
N GLU A 351 17.72 11.64 18.88
CA GLU A 351 18.89 12.47 18.57
C GLU A 351 20.14 11.57 18.48
N LEU A 352 20.59 11.27 17.27
CA LEU A 352 21.70 10.35 17.01
C LEU A 352 23.04 11.08 16.90
N SER A 353 23.02 12.40 16.64
CA SER A 353 24.20 13.26 16.47
C SER A 353 24.88 13.68 17.77
N ASP A 354 24.21 13.52 18.91
CA ASP A 354 24.75 13.89 20.20
C ASP A 354 25.88 12.94 20.60
N TYR A 355 26.97 13.49 21.12
CA TYR A 355 28.16 12.73 21.47
C TYR A 355 28.92 13.40 22.62
N TYR A 356 29.17 12.61 23.65
CA TYR A 356 29.94 13.00 24.81
C TYR A 356 31.36 12.46 24.71
N SER A 357 32.35 13.36 24.68
CA SER A 357 33.75 12.95 24.53
C SER A 357 34.19 12.01 25.66
N PHE A 358 34.75 10.86 25.29
CA PHE A 358 35.25 9.86 26.22
C PHE A 358 36.43 10.36 27.08
N GLN A 359 37.07 11.47 26.69
CA GLN A 359 38.10 12.13 27.48
C GLN A 359 37.59 12.64 28.84
N ASN A 360 36.28 12.90 28.94
CA ASN A 360 35.65 13.29 30.20
C ASN A 360 35.74 12.21 31.28
N ASP A 361 35.76 10.94 30.87
CA ASP A 361 35.67 9.79 31.78
C ASP A 361 37.04 9.31 32.29
N PHE A 362 38.13 9.88 31.77
CA PHE A 362 39.48 9.50 32.19
C PHE A 362 39.74 9.79 33.67
N PRO A 363 40.57 8.97 34.34
CA PRO A 363 40.91 9.20 35.73
C PRO A 363 41.55 10.59 35.92
N GLN A 364 41.23 11.25 37.03
CA GLN A 364 41.73 12.60 37.33
C GLN A 364 43.26 12.71 37.29
N ALA A 365 43.97 11.61 37.58
CA ALA A 365 45.42 11.52 37.49
C ALA A 365 45.99 11.82 36.09
N TYR A 366 45.19 11.74 35.02
CA TYR A 366 45.60 12.13 33.67
C TYR A 366 45.50 13.64 33.42
N GLY A 367 44.66 14.35 34.18
CA GLY A 367 44.47 15.80 34.08
C GLY A 367 43.80 16.26 32.78
N ILE A 368 43.12 15.35 32.07
CA ILE A 368 42.46 15.65 30.78
C ILE A 368 40.95 15.84 30.89
N GLY A 369 40.30 15.32 31.93
CA GLY A 369 38.87 15.53 32.18
C GLY A 369 38.53 16.98 32.56
N MET A 370 37.28 17.22 32.95
CA MET A 370 36.75 18.57 33.25
C MET A 370 37.54 19.33 34.33
N LEU A 371 38.05 18.64 35.35
CA LEU A 371 38.84 19.26 36.42
C LEU A 371 40.23 19.73 35.94
N GLY A 372 40.71 19.18 34.82
CA GLY A 372 41.97 19.55 34.21
C GLY A 372 43.19 19.28 35.09
N VAL A 373 44.27 20.02 34.82
CA VAL A 373 45.53 19.98 35.56
C VAL A 373 45.47 20.98 36.73
N PRO A 374 45.91 20.63 37.95
CA PRO A 374 45.90 21.57 39.08
C PRO A 374 46.63 22.89 38.79
N PRO A 375 46.14 24.05 39.28
CA PRO A 375 46.67 25.38 38.92
C PRO A 375 48.17 25.58 39.17
N ASN A 376 48.72 24.94 40.22
CA ASN A 376 50.12 25.06 40.61
C ASN A 376 51.04 24.03 39.92
N SER A 377 50.55 23.34 38.89
CA SER A 377 51.33 22.33 38.18
C SER A 377 52.42 22.95 37.29
N SER A 378 53.48 22.19 37.04
CA SER A 378 54.55 22.63 36.14
C SER A 378 54.05 22.84 34.71
N ARG A 379 54.69 23.76 33.97
CA ARG A 379 54.41 23.98 32.53
C ARG A 379 54.52 22.69 31.72
N LYS A 380 55.48 21.82 32.06
CA LYS A 380 55.65 20.50 31.44
C LYS A 380 54.40 19.63 31.64
N ARG A 381 53.84 19.60 32.85
CA ARG A 381 52.64 18.81 33.15
C ARG A 381 51.41 19.31 32.36
N VAL A 382 51.22 20.63 32.30
CA VAL A 382 50.15 21.24 31.49
C VAL A 382 50.33 20.89 30.01
N ALA A 383 51.56 20.99 29.49
CA ALA A 383 51.87 20.64 28.10
C ALA A 383 51.60 19.16 27.79
N SER A 384 52.00 18.24 28.66
CA SER A 384 51.75 16.79 28.48
C SER A 384 50.25 16.46 28.48
N ALA A 385 49.46 17.10 29.34
CA ALA A 385 48.00 16.90 29.34
C ALA A 385 47.37 17.40 28.03
N ARG A 386 47.79 18.58 27.52
CA ARG A 386 47.33 19.11 26.23
C ARG A 386 47.73 18.21 25.06
N GLN A 387 48.94 17.65 25.08
CA GLN A 387 49.40 16.73 24.06
C GLN A 387 48.54 15.45 24.03
N LEU A 388 48.21 14.89 25.19
CA LEU A 388 47.34 13.72 25.27
C LEU A 388 45.92 14.04 24.77
N LYS A 389 45.35 15.20 25.15
CA LYS A 389 44.06 15.65 24.61
C LYS A 389 44.06 15.73 23.09
N ALA A 390 45.09 16.34 22.52
CA ALA A 390 45.22 16.47 21.07
C ALA A 390 45.37 15.10 20.37
N TYR A 391 46.07 14.15 21.00
CA TYR A 391 46.15 12.78 20.50
C TYR A 391 44.79 12.07 20.52
N LEU A 392 44.04 12.20 21.62
CA LEU A 392 42.73 11.55 21.78
C LEU A 392 41.63 12.18 20.91
N LEU A 393 41.74 13.47 20.60
CA LEU A 393 40.82 14.20 19.73
C LEU A 393 40.64 13.53 18.36
N LEU A 394 41.68 12.87 17.83
CA LEU A 394 41.59 12.15 16.56
C LEU A 394 40.54 11.03 16.61
N PHE A 395 40.42 10.35 17.75
CA PHE A 395 39.45 9.28 17.95
C PHE A 395 38.06 9.85 18.24
N ASP A 396 37.97 10.90 19.08
CA ASP A 396 36.71 11.60 19.33
C ASP A 396 36.07 12.10 18.03
N GLN A 397 36.86 12.68 17.13
CA GLN A 397 36.35 13.21 15.87
C GLN A 397 35.82 12.11 14.96
N VAL A 398 36.44 10.91 14.96
CA VAL A 398 35.92 9.75 14.23
C VAL A 398 34.57 9.30 14.80
N PHE A 399 34.41 9.27 16.12
CA PHE A 399 33.13 8.90 16.75
C PHE A 399 32.05 9.94 16.50
N GLN A 400 32.35 11.23 16.68
CA GLN A 400 31.41 12.32 16.41
C GLN A 400 30.97 12.35 14.93
N ASN A 401 31.89 12.13 13.99
CA ASN A 401 31.54 12.04 12.57
C ASN A 401 30.63 10.83 12.29
N PHE A 402 30.84 9.70 12.96
CA PHE A 402 29.94 8.56 12.81
C PHE A 402 28.52 8.90 13.29
N HIS A 403 28.40 9.53 14.47
CA HIS A 403 27.10 9.96 15.01
C HIS A 403 26.40 10.97 14.08
N GLU A 404 27.16 11.93 13.55
CA GLU A 404 26.64 12.90 12.59
C GLU A 404 26.21 12.23 11.28
N GLN A 405 26.98 11.28 10.78
CA GLN A 405 26.63 10.49 9.60
C GLN A 405 25.34 9.68 9.83
N LEU A 406 25.17 9.12 11.03
CA LEU A 406 24.00 8.34 11.41
C LEU A 406 22.73 9.20 11.46
N GLU A 407 22.79 10.39 12.07
CA GLU A 407 21.69 11.38 12.10
C GLU A 407 21.25 11.79 10.70
N ASN A 408 22.21 11.92 9.78
CA ASN A 408 21.97 12.39 8.41
C ASN A 408 21.69 11.27 7.39
N LEU A 409 21.55 10.00 7.83
CA LEU A 409 21.15 8.92 6.92
C LEU A 409 19.82 9.22 6.22
N LYS A 410 18.86 9.84 6.91
CA LYS A 410 17.58 10.28 6.33
C LYS A 410 17.76 11.23 5.14
N SER A 411 18.72 12.15 5.23
CA SER A 411 19.07 13.07 4.14
C SER A 411 19.76 12.34 2.99
N ILE A 412 20.58 11.33 3.27
CA ILE A 412 21.29 10.55 2.25
C ILE A 412 20.34 9.67 1.44
N PHE A 413 19.33 9.10 2.09
CA PHE A 413 18.29 8.31 1.44
C PHE A 413 17.09 9.14 0.98
N SER A 414 17.20 10.48 1.10
CA SER A 414 16.14 11.38 0.65
C SER A 414 16.07 11.47 -0.87
N LEU A 415 14.96 12.02 -1.39
CA LEU A 415 14.83 12.38 -2.80
C LEU A 415 15.29 13.80 -3.12
N ASP A 416 15.76 14.54 -2.10
CA ASP A 416 16.24 15.90 -2.29
C ASP A 416 17.59 15.91 -3.03
N GLU A 417 17.95 17.04 -3.62
CA GLU A 417 19.29 17.21 -4.19
C GLU A 417 20.35 17.21 -3.07
N ILE A 418 21.25 16.23 -3.12
CA ILE A 418 22.30 16.04 -2.12
C ILE A 418 23.59 16.74 -2.58
N ASN A 419 24.02 17.75 -1.83
CA ASN A 419 25.28 18.46 -2.08
C ASN A 419 26.49 17.89 -1.31
N ARG A 420 26.25 17.00 -0.34
CA ARG A 420 27.31 16.29 0.43
C ARG A 420 26.83 14.93 0.91
N SER A 421 27.73 13.95 0.90
CA SER A 421 27.45 12.57 1.34
C SER A 421 28.16 12.19 2.64
N TYR A 422 29.11 13.01 3.09
CA TYR A 422 29.82 12.84 4.35
C TYR A 422 29.48 14.01 5.27
N PHE A 423 29.01 13.68 6.47
CA PHE A 423 28.60 14.66 7.46
C PHE A 423 29.58 14.64 8.63
N VAL A 424 29.98 15.84 9.06
CA VAL A 424 30.96 16.04 10.11
C VAL A 424 30.42 17.05 11.10
N LYS A 425 30.76 16.85 12.37
CA LYS A 425 30.39 17.77 13.45
C LYS A 425 31.60 17.95 14.36
N PRO A 426 31.95 19.19 14.76
CA PRO A 426 33.05 19.41 15.70
C PRO A 426 32.77 18.76 17.06
N VAL A 427 33.80 18.19 17.70
CA VAL A 427 33.71 17.63 19.05
C VAL A 427 33.73 18.77 20.09
N LEU A 428 32.58 19.38 20.35
CA LEU A 428 32.47 20.49 21.29
C LEU A 428 32.39 20.05 22.76
N SER A 429 32.07 18.78 23.02
CA SER A 429 31.99 18.19 24.37
C SER A 429 33.36 17.83 24.97
N MET A 430 34.46 18.03 24.22
CA MET A 430 35.82 17.76 24.71
C MET A 430 36.20 18.75 25.83
N PRO A 431 36.75 18.29 26.97
CA PRO A 431 37.25 19.17 28.02
C PRO A 431 38.30 20.16 27.51
N ALA A 432 38.11 21.44 27.84
CA ALA A 432 39.06 22.51 27.52
C ALA A 432 39.31 22.66 25.99
N VAL A 433 38.28 22.37 25.18
CA VAL A 433 38.26 22.48 23.71
C VAL A 433 38.71 23.86 23.23
N GLU A 434 38.47 24.91 24.02
CA GLU A 434 38.84 26.30 23.78
C GLU A 434 40.33 26.54 23.60
N TYR A 435 41.19 25.65 24.13
CA TYR A 435 42.64 25.80 24.06
C TYR A 435 43.32 24.96 22.97
N ILE A 436 42.56 24.11 22.28
CA ILE A 436 43.12 23.13 21.32
C ILE A 436 42.44 23.28 19.97
N TYR A 437 41.11 23.19 19.93
CA TYR A 437 40.37 22.98 18.70
C TYR A 437 39.44 24.14 18.36
N LEU A 438 38.82 24.79 19.36
CA LEU A 438 37.88 25.88 19.12
C LEU A 438 38.47 27.08 18.36
N PRO A 439 39.74 27.50 18.56
CA PRO A 439 40.32 28.58 17.77
C PRO A 439 40.42 28.25 16.28
N PHE A 440 40.74 26.98 15.95
CA PHE A 440 40.76 26.49 14.58
C PHE A 440 39.36 26.47 13.98
N ILE A 441 38.37 25.94 14.70
CA ILE A 441 36.96 25.94 14.25
C ILE A 441 36.45 27.35 13.99
N ASN A 442 36.73 28.30 14.89
CA ASN A 442 36.33 29.69 14.72
C ASN A 442 36.99 30.33 13.49
N ASP A 443 38.24 29.99 13.18
CA ASP A 443 38.93 30.45 11.98
C ASP A 443 38.31 29.85 10.71
N CYS A 444 38.02 28.54 10.69
CA CYS A 444 37.31 27.88 9.57
C CYS A 444 35.95 28.52 9.30
N ILE A 445 35.14 28.76 10.35
CA ILE A 445 33.83 29.42 10.24
C ILE A 445 33.99 30.84 9.68
N THR A 446 34.97 31.61 10.16
CA THR A 446 35.22 32.98 9.71
C THR A 446 35.63 33.02 8.23
N ASN A 447 36.37 32.01 7.77
CA ASN A 447 36.87 31.91 6.40
C ASN A 447 35.93 31.15 5.46
N ASN A 448 34.74 30.74 5.93
CA ASN A 448 33.77 29.95 5.17
C ASN A 448 34.38 28.66 4.57
N VAL A 449 35.25 28.01 5.34
CA VAL A 449 35.87 26.72 5.03
C VAL A 449 35.04 25.64 5.71
N ASP A 450 34.49 24.71 4.93
CA ASP A 450 33.71 23.54 5.40
C ASP A 450 34.62 22.52 6.11
#